data_AF-A0A4R5LFC9-F1
#
_entry.id   AF-A0A4R5LFC9-F1
#
_cell.length_a   1.000
_cell.length_b   1.000
_cell.length_c   1.000
_cell.angle_alpha   90.00
_cell.angle_beta   90.00
_cell.angle_gamma   90.00
#
_symmetry.space_group_name_H-M   'P 1'
#
loop_
_entity.id
_entity.type
_entity.pdbx_description
1 polymer ?
#
loop_
_entity_poly.entity_id
_entity_poly.type
_entity_poly.pdbx_seq_one_letter_code
_entity_poly.pdbx_strand_id
1 'polypeptide(L)'
;MSARLPIATNRYFDAHFQRPGVKLLPNEFYTTGEDMVLVTVLGSCVAACIQDRTAGIGGMNHFMLPDDGADSAHALTGASDAMRYGAYAMEVLINELIKAGGRRERFEAKVFGGAAVLAGMTTMNIGDRNAAFVRRYLATENIRIVAEDLQGAHPRKVAFLPRTGQVMVKKLRLSQDASVAEREQQLAAQTPEARAERLARARARVELFGVGSAGRAGPGAAAPAHVANAAANAAAQATQISQSQPQSARPRIELFGSSVSSALRASGQDNARTVEEA
;
A
#
# COMPACT_ATOMS: atom_id res chain seq x y z
N MET A 1 5.27 23.56 18.14
CA MET A 1 4.39 22.37 18.20
C MET A 1 5.11 21.23 17.52
N SER A 2 5.47 20.16 18.24
CA SER A 2 6.14 19.00 17.62
C SER A 2 5.11 18.22 16.82
N ALA A 3 5.06 18.46 15.51
CA ALA A 3 4.21 17.67 14.62
C ALA A 3 4.76 16.24 14.58
N ARG A 4 3.95 15.29 15.05
CA ARG A 4 4.29 13.86 15.01
C ARG A 4 4.49 13.45 13.55
N LEU A 5 5.65 12.88 13.22
CA LEU A 5 5.93 12.39 11.87
C LEU A 5 4.89 11.33 11.47
N PRO A 6 4.44 11.30 10.20
CA PRO A 6 3.41 10.37 9.73
C PRO A 6 3.99 8.97 9.46
N ILE A 7 4.51 8.32 10.50
CA ILE A 7 5.11 6.99 10.42
C ILE A 7 4.00 5.93 10.45
N ALA A 8 4.02 5.00 9.51
CA ALA A 8 3.08 3.88 9.48
C ALA A 8 3.21 2.99 10.71
N THR A 9 2.08 2.65 11.34
CA THR A 9 2.05 1.84 12.59
C THR A 9 1.41 0.47 12.41
N ASN A 10 0.81 0.19 11.27
CA ASN A 10 0.10 -1.06 10.98
C ASN A 10 1.08 -2.21 10.68
N ARG A 11 1.69 -2.75 11.74
CA ARG A 11 2.60 -3.90 11.69
C ARG A 11 1.83 -5.22 11.77
N TYR A 12 2.29 -6.21 11.00
CA TYR A 12 1.70 -7.55 10.95
C TYR A 12 2.76 -8.58 10.55
N PHE A 13 2.42 -9.86 10.57
CA PHE A 13 3.23 -10.90 9.94
C PHE A 13 2.67 -11.23 8.56
N ASP A 14 3.48 -11.12 7.51
CA ASP A 14 3.06 -11.44 6.15
C ASP A 14 3.35 -12.91 5.85
N ALA A 15 2.28 -13.71 5.71
CA ALA A 15 2.38 -15.14 5.45
C ALA A 15 2.84 -15.48 4.02
N HIS A 16 2.75 -14.56 3.06
CA HIS A 16 3.27 -14.81 1.72
C HIS A 16 4.79 -14.66 1.69
N PHE A 17 5.31 -13.64 2.36
CA PHE A 17 6.74 -13.34 2.42
C PHE A 17 7.46 -13.98 3.61
N GLN A 18 6.71 -14.62 4.52
CA GLN A 18 7.20 -15.27 5.75
C GLN A 18 8.10 -14.35 6.59
N ARG A 19 7.67 -13.10 6.77
CA ARG A 19 8.44 -12.05 7.45
C ARG A 19 7.52 -11.01 8.08
N PRO A 20 8.02 -10.19 9.04
CA PRO A 20 7.28 -9.02 9.50
C PRO A 20 6.95 -8.10 8.33
N GLY A 21 5.82 -7.38 8.43
CA GLY A 21 5.39 -6.46 7.42
C GLY A 21 4.73 -5.22 7.99
N VAL A 22 4.71 -4.15 7.21
CA VAL A 22 4.02 -2.89 7.52
C VAL A 22 3.08 -2.55 6.38
N LYS A 23 1.82 -2.25 6.69
CA LYS A 23 0.88 -1.68 5.71
C LYS A 23 0.93 -0.17 5.79
N LEU A 24 1.21 0.48 4.67
CA LEU A 24 1.19 1.93 4.57
C LEU A 24 -0.17 2.39 4.04
N LEU A 25 -0.80 3.28 4.78
CA LEU A 25 -1.99 4.03 4.37
C LEU A 25 -1.58 5.33 3.65
N PRO A 26 -2.51 5.99 2.95
CA PRO A 26 -2.24 7.31 2.39
C PRO A 26 -1.66 8.25 3.44
N ASN A 27 -0.68 9.03 3.03
CA ASN A 27 0.03 10.03 3.83
C ASN A 27 1.01 9.47 4.85
N GLU A 28 1.22 8.15 4.87
CA GLU A 28 2.22 7.53 5.72
C GLU A 28 3.52 7.22 4.97
N PHE A 29 4.60 7.12 5.73
CA PHE A 29 5.86 6.55 5.27
C PHE A 29 6.42 5.57 6.30
N TYR A 30 7.38 4.76 5.88
CA TYR A 30 8.10 3.88 6.77
C TYR A 30 9.53 3.64 6.26
N THR A 31 10.50 3.70 7.16
CA THR A 31 11.93 3.40 6.89
C THR A 31 12.39 2.25 7.79
N THR A 32 13.28 1.40 7.29
CA THR A 32 13.79 0.25 8.03
C THR A 32 15.09 -0.28 7.43
N GLY A 33 15.92 -0.89 8.29
CA GLY A 33 17.03 -1.77 7.89
C GLY A 33 16.78 -3.25 8.21
N GLU A 34 15.59 -3.57 8.75
CA GLU A 34 15.21 -4.93 9.11
C GLU A 34 14.76 -5.74 7.88
N ASP A 35 14.85 -7.07 7.97
CA ASP A 35 14.35 -7.96 6.92
C ASP A 35 12.81 -8.09 7.00
N MET A 36 12.12 -7.15 6.38
CA MET A 36 10.65 -7.04 6.42
C MET A 36 10.06 -6.60 5.07
N VAL A 37 8.73 -6.64 4.95
CA VAL A 37 8.00 -6.19 3.75
C VAL A 37 7.15 -4.95 4.02
N LEU A 38 7.28 -3.93 3.16
CA LEU A 38 6.40 -2.76 3.18
C LEU A 38 5.35 -2.93 2.11
N VAL A 39 4.07 -2.83 2.48
CA VAL A 39 2.95 -3.13 1.58
C VAL A 39 2.00 -1.95 1.50
N THR A 40 1.54 -1.64 0.29
CA THR A 40 0.47 -0.65 0.10
C THR A 40 -0.38 -0.97 -1.13
N VAL A 41 -1.54 -0.32 -1.24
CA VAL A 41 -2.45 -0.40 -2.39
C VAL A 41 -2.63 0.99 -2.95
N LEU A 42 -2.41 1.13 -4.25
CA LEU A 42 -2.35 2.42 -4.95
C LEU A 42 -3.42 2.49 -6.02
N GLY A 43 -4.25 3.52 -5.95
CA GLY A 43 -5.07 4.02 -7.05
C GLY A 43 -4.35 5.18 -7.74
N SER A 44 -4.93 6.38 -7.70
CA SER A 44 -4.29 7.62 -8.19
C SER A 44 -3.08 8.04 -7.36
N CYS A 45 -2.95 7.60 -6.10
CA CYS A 45 -1.75 7.81 -5.28
C CYS A 45 -0.50 7.23 -5.90
N VAL A 46 0.67 7.71 -5.46
CA VAL A 46 1.96 7.17 -5.84
C VAL A 46 2.75 6.78 -4.58
N ALA A 47 3.51 5.70 -4.69
CA ALA A 47 4.51 5.29 -3.71
C ALA A 47 5.90 5.39 -4.31
N ALA A 48 6.82 6.03 -3.58
CA ALA A 48 8.24 5.95 -3.84
C ALA A 48 8.89 4.97 -2.87
N CYS A 49 9.57 3.96 -3.41
CA CYS A 49 10.42 3.03 -2.69
C CYS A 49 11.88 3.45 -2.88
N ILE A 50 12.54 3.93 -1.84
CA ILE A 50 13.93 4.39 -1.89
C ILE A 50 14.79 3.46 -1.04
N GLN A 51 15.98 3.12 -1.54
CA GLN A 51 16.93 2.27 -0.82
C GLN A 51 18.38 2.73 -0.98
N ASP A 52 19.19 2.39 0.01
CA ASP A 52 20.65 2.31 -0.08
C ASP A 52 21.04 0.84 0.10
N ARG A 53 21.33 0.16 -1.02
CA ARG A 53 21.68 -1.27 -0.99
C ARG A 53 22.94 -1.56 -0.18
N THR A 54 23.88 -0.62 -0.15
CA THR A 54 25.15 -0.80 0.57
C THR A 54 24.94 -0.72 2.08
N ALA A 55 24.10 0.23 2.52
CA ALA A 55 23.72 0.33 3.93
C ALA A 55 22.68 -0.71 4.36
N GLY A 56 22.01 -1.38 3.41
CA GLY A 56 20.97 -2.37 3.70
C GLY A 56 19.70 -1.76 4.26
N ILE A 57 19.44 -0.48 3.97
CA ILE A 57 18.27 0.26 4.45
C ILE A 57 17.40 0.69 3.27
N GLY A 58 16.12 0.86 3.56
CA GLY A 58 15.21 1.46 2.60
C GLY A 58 13.90 1.84 3.25
N GLY A 59 13.04 2.47 2.46
CA GLY A 59 11.76 2.93 2.92
C GLY A 59 10.80 3.16 1.78
N MET A 60 9.53 3.24 2.14
CA MET A 60 8.44 3.48 1.22
C MET A 60 7.58 4.61 1.78
N ASN A 61 7.05 5.47 0.91
CA ASN A 61 5.96 6.37 1.24
C ASN A 61 4.71 6.01 0.45
N HIS A 62 3.57 6.59 0.85
CA HIS A 62 2.34 6.58 0.08
C HIS A 62 1.80 8.00 0.10
N PHE A 63 1.98 8.75 -0.99
CA PHE A 63 1.49 10.13 -1.06
C PHE A 63 0.40 10.28 -2.12
N MET A 64 -0.45 11.28 -1.90
CA MET A 64 -1.42 11.77 -2.85
C MET A 64 -1.36 13.31 -2.82
N LEU A 65 -1.27 13.95 -3.98
CA LEU A 65 -1.42 15.40 -4.04
C LEU A 65 -2.91 15.75 -3.84
N PRO A 66 -3.24 16.84 -3.10
CA PRO A 66 -4.60 17.34 -3.02
C PRO A 66 -5.16 17.69 -4.43
N ASP A 67 -6.47 17.55 -4.57
CA ASP A 67 -7.18 17.99 -5.77
C ASP A 67 -7.23 19.52 -5.78
N ASP A 68 -6.99 20.14 -6.94
CA ASP A 68 -6.87 21.59 -7.06
C ASP A 68 -8.24 22.30 -7.08
N GLY A 69 -9.34 21.54 -7.17
CA GLY A 69 -10.72 22.02 -7.05
C GLY A 69 -11.15 23.03 -8.14
N ALA A 70 -12.31 22.79 -8.77
CA ALA A 70 -12.87 23.70 -9.78
C ALA A 70 -13.42 25.02 -9.20
N ASP A 71 -13.51 25.17 -7.87
CA ASP A 71 -14.05 26.36 -7.18
C ASP A 71 -12.94 27.18 -6.48
N SER A 72 -11.83 27.45 -7.15
CA SER A 72 -10.76 28.27 -6.58
C SER A 72 -10.59 29.59 -7.32
N ALA A 73 -11.31 30.61 -6.83
CA ALA A 73 -10.88 32.03 -6.91
C ALA A 73 -9.49 32.28 -6.26
N HIS A 74 -8.82 31.22 -5.79
CA HIS A 74 -7.47 31.15 -5.27
C HIS A 74 -6.53 30.24 -6.11
N ALA A 75 -6.83 30.00 -7.39
CA ALA A 75 -6.03 29.17 -8.31
C ALA A 75 -4.55 29.59 -8.49
N LEU A 76 -4.13 30.73 -7.94
CA LEU A 76 -2.72 31.14 -7.88
C LEU A 76 -1.91 30.40 -6.79
N THR A 77 -2.55 29.72 -5.83
CA THR A 77 -1.87 29.06 -4.69
C THR A 77 -2.09 27.54 -4.60
N GLY A 78 -3.11 26.97 -5.24
CA GLY A 78 -3.46 25.54 -5.12
C GLY A 78 -2.37 24.58 -5.59
N ALA A 79 -1.73 24.86 -6.74
CA ALA A 79 -0.61 24.06 -7.23
C ALA A 79 0.61 24.09 -6.27
N SER A 80 0.81 25.21 -5.54
CA SER A 80 1.89 25.36 -4.58
C SER A 80 1.68 24.45 -3.37
N ASP A 81 0.46 24.39 -2.83
CA ASP A 81 0.16 23.57 -1.65
C ASP A 81 0.15 22.07 -1.98
N ALA A 82 -0.33 21.69 -3.17
CA ALA A 82 -0.21 20.33 -3.66
C ALA A 82 1.26 19.90 -3.75
N MET A 83 2.09 20.71 -4.42
CA MET A 83 3.52 20.44 -4.54
C MET A 83 4.23 20.40 -3.19
N ARG A 84 3.88 21.27 -2.25
CA ARG A 84 4.41 21.26 -0.87
C ARG A 84 4.11 19.94 -0.17
N TYR A 85 2.90 19.42 -0.37
CA TYR A 85 2.49 18.17 0.25
C TYR A 85 3.29 16.97 -0.25
N GLY A 86 3.39 16.82 -1.57
CA GLY A 86 4.22 15.78 -2.18
C GLY A 86 5.70 15.94 -1.80
N ALA A 87 6.20 17.17 -1.78
CA ALA A 87 7.58 17.47 -1.42
C ALA A 87 7.88 17.09 0.02
N TYR A 88 6.98 17.41 0.96
CA TYR A 88 7.09 17.01 2.36
C TYR A 88 7.15 15.49 2.50
N ALA A 89 6.26 14.74 1.83
CA ALA A 89 6.23 13.28 1.91
C ALA A 89 7.52 12.62 1.37
N MET A 90 8.13 13.20 0.34
CA MET A 90 9.40 12.72 -0.21
C MET A 90 10.60 13.14 0.66
N GLU A 91 10.62 14.38 1.13
CA GLU A 91 11.67 14.94 1.97
C GLU A 91 11.79 14.19 3.29
N VAL A 92 10.66 13.94 3.95
CA VAL A 92 10.63 13.17 5.20
C VAL A 92 11.20 11.77 4.99
N LEU A 93 10.80 11.07 3.93
CA LEU A 93 11.32 9.74 3.62
C LEU A 93 12.85 9.76 3.42
N ILE A 94 13.35 10.69 2.59
CA ILE A 94 14.77 10.81 2.28
C ILE A 94 15.57 11.14 3.54
N ASN A 95 15.10 12.10 4.34
CA ASN A 95 15.78 12.51 5.56
C ASN A 95 15.83 11.40 6.60
N GLU A 96 14.76 10.62 6.76
CA GLU A 96 14.75 9.47 7.67
C GLU A 96 15.67 8.34 7.19
N LEU A 97 15.83 8.14 5.88
CA LEU A 97 16.85 7.21 5.35
C LEU A 97 18.27 7.70 5.61
N ILE A 98 18.53 9.00 5.48
CA ILE A 98 19.84 9.57 5.81
C ILE A 98 20.14 9.41 7.30
N LYS A 99 19.17 9.69 8.18
CA LYS A 99 19.29 9.48 9.63
C LYS A 99 19.55 8.02 9.99
N ALA A 100 18.99 7.08 9.23
CA ALA A 100 19.24 5.65 9.38
C ALA A 100 20.62 5.20 8.81
N GLY A 101 21.47 6.13 8.37
CA GLY A 101 22.83 5.85 7.87
C GLY A 101 22.96 5.76 6.34
N GLY A 102 21.90 6.13 5.60
CA GLY A 102 21.88 6.15 4.15
C GLY A 102 22.70 7.31 3.57
N ARG A 103 23.31 7.07 2.41
CA ARG A 103 23.99 8.14 1.65
C ARG A 103 23.17 8.49 0.41
N ARG A 104 22.84 9.78 0.26
CA ARG A 104 21.93 10.29 -0.78
C ARG A 104 22.39 9.89 -2.19
N GLU A 105 23.68 9.98 -2.44
CA GLU A 105 24.36 9.61 -3.69
C GLU A 105 24.27 8.11 -4.03
N ARG A 106 23.92 7.26 -3.06
CA ARG A 106 23.70 5.82 -3.26
C ARG A 106 22.22 5.46 -3.38
N PHE A 107 21.31 6.43 -3.21
CA PHE A 107 19.89 6.15 -3.25
C PHE A 107 19.44 5.77 -4.65
N GLU A 108 18.68 4.68 -4.70
CA GLU A 108 17.94 4.24 -5.87
C GLU A 108 16.46 4.27 -5.55
N ALA A 109 15.66 4.77 -6.49
CA ALA A 109 14.20 4.83 -6.35
C ALA A 109 13.50 3.84 -7.28
N LYS A 110 12.38 3.30 -6.81
CA LYS A 110 11.37 2.62 -7.62
C LYS A 110 10.00 3.21 -7.33
N VAL A 111 9.23 3.54 -8.36
CA VAL A 111 7.98 4.30 -8.20
C VAL A 111 6.79 3.59 -8.83
N PHE A 112 5.65 3.60 -8.12
CA PHE A 112 4.47 2.83 -8.50
C PHE A 112 3.19 3.63 -8.22
N GLY A 113 2.13 3.37 -8.97
CA GLY A 113 0.79 3.96 -8.73
C GLY A 113 0.36 4.96 -9.81
N GLY A 114 -0.44 5.96 -9.47
CA GLY A 114 -0.93 6.95 -10.44
C GLY A 114 -2.04 6.44 -11.36
N ALA A 115 -2.75 5.38 -10.98
CA ALA A 115 -3.82 4.80 -11.79
C ALA A 115 -5.04 5.74 -11.94
N ALA A 116 -5.67 5.74 -13.11
CA ALA A 116 -6.96 6.35 -13.34
C ALA A 116 -8.08 5.33 -13.05
N VAL A 117 -8.60 5.34 -11.81
CA VAL A 117 -9.47 4.28 -11.28
C VAL A 117 -10.97 4.51 -11.55
N LEU A 118 -11.42 5.75 -11.76
CA LEU A 118 -12.80 6.07 -12.12
C LEU A 118 -12.89 6.67 -13.53
N ALA A 119 -13.74 6.06 -14.37
CA ALA A 119 -14.18 6.65 -15.63
C ALA A 119 -15.38 7.56 -15.35
N GLY A 120 -15.15 8.87 -15.30
CA GLY A 120 -16.24 9.85 -15.11
C GLY A 120 -15.83 11.05 -14.27
N MET A 121 -15.16 12.01 -14.94
CA MET A 121 -14.80 13.37 -14.48
C MET A 121 -13.87 13.48 -13.24
N THR A 122 -13.01 14.51 -13.28
CA THR A 122 -11.98 14.97 -12.31
C THR A 122 -10.88 14.01 -11.84
N THR A 123 -11.09 12.70 -11.75
CA THR A 123 -10.07 11.75 -11.26
C THR A 123 -8.97 11.40 -12.27
N MET A 124 -9.17 11.69 -13.56
CA MET A 124 -8.20 11.41 -14.63
C MET A 124 -6.91 12.22 -14.46
N ASN A 125 -6.96 13.41 -13.85
CA ASN A 125 -5.80 14.30 -13.76
C ASN A 125 -4.93 14.04 -12.51
N ILE A 126 -5.47 13.46 -11.43
CA ILE A 126 -4.72 13.30 -10.17
C ILE A 126 -3.59 12.29 -10.32
N GLY A 127 -3.84 11.14 -10.96
CA GLY A 127 -2.83 10.09 -11.15
C GLY A 127 -1.65 10.59 -11.98
N ASP A 128 -1.93 11.30 -13.08
CA ASP A 128 -0.92 11.88 -13.96
C ASP A 128 -0.12 12.98 -13.26
N ARG A 129 -0.77 13.85 -12.48
CA ARG A 129 -0.10 14.87 -11.66
C ARG A 129 0.84 14.25 -10.64
N ASN A 130 0.41 13.19 -9.93
CA ASN A 130 1.23 12.48 -8.95
C ASN A 130 2.45 11.82 -9.61
N ALA A 131 2.26 11.16 -10.76
CA ALA A 131 3.32 10.53 -11.53
C ALA A 131 4.33 11.56 -12.07
N ALA A 132 3.85 12.68 -12.61
CA ALA A 132 4.72 13.74 -13.11
C ALA A 132 5.49 14.41 -11.95
N PHE A 133 4.84 14.62 -10.80
CA PHE A 133 5.48 15.15 -9.61
C PHE A 133 6.63 14.26 -9.13
N VAL A 134 6.42 12.94 -8.95
CA VAL A 134 7.47 12.06 -8.41
C VAL A 134 8.69 12.00 -9.31
N ARG A 135 8.47 11.97 -10.64
CA ARG A 135 9.56 11.96 -11.63
C ARG A 135 10.39 13.25 -11.55
N ARG A 136 9.73 14.41 -11.52
CA ARG A 136 10.42 15.70 -11.38
C ARG A 136 11.17 15.82 -10.06
N TYR A 137 10.53 15.45 -8.95
CA TYR A 137 11.13 15.55 -7.63
C TYR A 137 12.40 14.69 -7.53
N LEU A 138 12.34 13.42 -7.94
CA LEU A 138 13.50 12.53 -7.90
C LEU A 138 14.62 12.99 -8.84
N ALA A 139 14.28 13.56 -10.00
CA ALA A 139 15.27 14.16 -10.91
C ALA A 139 15.98 15.36 -10.28
N THR A 140 15.23 16.29 -9.66
CA THR A 140 15.81 17.44 -8.93
C THR A 140 16.72 16.98 -7.80
N GLU A 141 16.36 15.89 -7.12
CA GLU A 141 17.13 15.31 -6.01
C GLU A 141 18.31 14.45 -6.46
N ASN A 142 18.54 14.30 -7.77
CA ASN A 142 19.54 13.41 -8.36
C ASN A 142 19.43 11.93 -7.89
N ILE A 143 18.21 11.48 -7.58
CA ILE A 143 17.93 10.08 -7.21
C ILE A 143 17.42 9.35 -8.45
N ARG A 144 18.22 8.39 -8.94
CA ARG A 144 17.87 7.63 -10.14
C ARG A 144 16.67 6.72 -9.90
N ILE A 145 15.68 6.81 -10.80
CA ILE A 145 14.59 5.83 -10.89
C ILE A 145 15.13 4.60 -11.64
N VAL A 146 15.15 3.44 -10.96
CA VAL A 146 15.65 2.18 -11.53
C VAL A 146 14.55 1.27 -12.04
N ALA A 147 13.31 1.53 -11.62
CA ALA A 147 12.12 0.83 -12.10
C ALA A 147 10.87 1.67 -11.82
N GLU A 148 9.90 1.65 -12.73
CA GLU A 148 8.60 2.30 -12.52
C GLU A 148 7.45 1.50 -13.13
N ASP A 149 6.29 1.52 -12.49
CA ASP A 149 4.99 1.14 -13.05
C ASP A 149 3.98 2.20 -12.59
N LEU A 150 3.95 3.30 -13.33
CA LEU A 150 3.11 4.47 -13.10
C LEU A 150 1.96 4.52 -14.12
N GLN A 151 0.89 5.25 -13.78
CA GLN A 151 -0.25 5.50 -14.68
C GLN A 151 -1.02 4.22 -15.06
N GLY A 152 -1.98 4.30 -15.97
CA GLY A 152 -2.82 3.19 -16.43
C GLY A 152 -4.15 3.02 -15.67
N ALA A 153 -4.98 2.08 -16.11
CA ALA A 153 -6.38 1.97 -15.67
C ALA A 153 -6.61 1.15 -14.39
N HIS A 154 -5.58 0.48 -13.87
CA HIS A 154 -5.76 -0.48 -12.77
C HIS A 154 -5.05 -0.04 -11.49
N PRO A 155 -5.73 -0.09 -10.33
CA PRO A 155 -5.07 -0.01 -9.04
C PRO A 155 -4.03 -1.14 -8.92
N ARG A 156 -3.03 -0.94 -8.08
CA ARG A 156 -2.00 -1.96 -7.85
C ARG A 156 -1.64 -2.11 -6.39
N LYS A 157 -1.50 -3.36 -5.94
CA LYS A 157 -0.86 -3.69 -4.68
C LYS A 157 0.65 -3.75 -4.90
N VAL A 158 1.40 -3.03 -4.09
CA VAL A 158 2.87 -2.99 -4.10
C VAL A 158 3.38 -3.62 -2.82
N ALA A 159 4.35 -4.52 -2.94
CA ALA A 159 5.10 -5.07 -1.83
C ALA A 159 6.59 -4.85 -2.07
N PHE A 160 7.22 -4.10 -1.18
CA PHE A 160 8.62 -3.71 -1.27
C PHE A 160 9.43 -4.37 -0.17
N LEU A 161 10.56 -4.97 -0.52
CA LEU A 161 11.53 -5.54 0.41
C LEU A 161 12.73 -4.57 0.52
N PRO A 162 12.79 -3.69 1.53
CA PRO A 162 13.78 -2.59 1.57
C PRO A 162 15.22 -3.07 1.57
N ARG A 163 15.49 -4.21 2.22
CA ARG A 163 16.85 -4.77 2.35
C ARG A 163 17.43 -5.25 1.02
N THR A 164 16.60 -5.80 0.13
CA THR A 164 17.05 -6.36 -1.17
C THR A 164 16.75 -5.44 -2.34
N GLY A 165 15.80 -4.52 -2.15
CA GLY A 165 15.27 -3.67 -3.20
C GLY A 165 14.22 -4.31 -4.08
N GLN A 166 13.85 -5.56 -3.83
CA GLN A 166 12.86 -6.25 -4.65
C GLN A 166 11.48 -5.63 -4.45
N VAL A 167 10.75 -5.48 -5.55
CA VAL A 167 9.37 -5.01 -5.52
C VAL A 167 8.51 -5.99 -6.30
N MET A 168 7.40 -6.38 -5.68
CA MET A 168 6.34 -7.11 -6.33
C MET A 168 5.13 -6.21 -6.55
N VAL A 169 4.56 -6.28 -7.76
CA VAL A 169 3.38 -5.49 -8.13
C VAL A 169 2.27 -6.42 -8.58
N LYS A 170 1.06 -6.23 -8.04
CA LYS A 170 -0.15 -6.92 -8.49
C LYS A 170 -1.16 -5.89 -8.96
N LYS A 171 -1.43 -5.85 -10.26
CA LYS A 171 -2.56 -5.10 -10.81
C LYS A 171 -3.86 -5.73 -10.31
N LEU A 172 -4.71 -4.92 -9.70
CA LEU A 172 -5.99 -5.33 -9.15
C LEU A 172 -7.05 -5.14 -10.23
N ARG A 173 -7.88 -6.16 -10.42
CA ARG A 173 -9.04 -6.04 -11.30
C ARG A 173 -10.07 -5.20 -10.57
N LEU A 174 -10.47 -4.10 -11.19
CA LEU A 174 -11.71 -3.43 -10.83
C LEU A 174 -12.81 -4.34 -11.34
N SER A 175 -13.30 -5.25 -10.50
CA SER A 175 -14.63 -5.79 -10.73
C SER A 175 -15.58 -4.62 -10.54
N GLN A 176 -15.87 -3.90 -11.63
CA GLN A 176 -17.22 -3.38 -11.75
C GLN A 176 -18.06 -4.64 -11.80
N ASP A 177 -18.56 -5.07 -10.65
CA ASP A 177 -19.70 -5.97 -10.67
C ASP A 177 -20.77 -5.17 -11.42
N ALA A 178 -20.90 -5.39 -12.72
CA ALA A 178 -22.00 -4.86 -13.51
C ALA A 178 -23.31 -5.19 -12.80
N SER A 179 -23.34 -6.33 -12.11
CA SER A 179 -24.40 -6.74 -11.20
C SER A 179 -24.70 -5.77 -10.06
N VAL A 180 -23.77 -4.95 -9.55
CA VAL A 180 -24.05 -3.96 -8.49
C VAL A 180 -24.68 -2.72 -9.10
N ALA A 181 -24.13 -2.17 -10.18
CA ALA A 181 -24.69 -1.00 -10.85
C ALA A 181 -26.05 -1.31 -11.50
N GLU A 182 -26.20 -2.46 -12.16
CA GLU A 182 -27.46 -2.95 -12.71
C GLU A 182 -28.47 -3.26 -11.60
N ARG A 183 -28.03 -3.82 -10.47
CA ARG A 183 -28.92 -4.05 -9.32
C ARG A 183 -29.30 -2.74 -8.66
N GLU A 184 -28.42 -1.76 -8.55
CA GLU A 184 -28.76 -0.42 -8.07
C GLU A 184 -29.75 0.29 -9.01
N GLN A 185 -29.57 0.19 -10.33
CA GLN A 185 -30.51 0.70 -11.32
C GLN A 185 -31.85 -0.02 -11.28
N GLN A 186 -31.86 -1.36 -11.20
CA GLN A 186 -33.08 -2.16 -11.05
C GLN A 186 -33.80 -1.84 -9.75
N LEU A 187 -33.06 -1.61 -8.65
CA LEU A 187 -33.62 -1.21 -7.37
C LEU A 187 -34.12 0.25 -7.39
N ALA A 188 -33.49 1.13 -8.16
CA ALA A 188 -33.93 2.52 -8.35
C ALA A 188 -35.17 2.61 -9.24
N ALA A 189 -35.35 1.67 -10.17
CA ALA A 189 -36.53 1.54 -11.02
C ALA A 189 -37.74 0.89 -10.31
N GLN A 190 -37.60 0.43 -9.07
CA GLN A 190 -38.70 -0.14 -8.28
C GLN A 190 -39.66 0.94 -7.77
N THR A 191 -40.93 0.57 -7.63
CA THR A 191 -41.96 1.47 -7.12
C THR A 191 -41.67 1.90 -5.68
N PRO A 192 -42.13 3.09 -5.25
CA PRO A 192 -41.94 3.58 -3.88
C PRO A 192 -42.43 2.59 -2.80
N GLU A 193 -43.49 1.85 -3.10
CA GLU A 193 -44.10 0.84 -2.21
C GLU A 193 -43.18 -0.37 -2.01
N ALA A 194 -42.64 -0.93 -3.09
CA ALA A 194 -41.68 -2.04 -3.03
C ALA A 194 -40.39 -1.65 -2.29
N ARG A 195 -39.96 -0.39 -2.44
CA ARG A 195 -38.82 0.17 -1.71
C ARG A 195 -39.11 0.31 -0.21
N ALA A 196 -40.31 0.77 0.16
CA ALA A 196 -40.73 0.91 1.57
C ALA A 196 -40.83 -0.44 2.28
N GLU A 197 -41.42 -1.45 1.64
CA GLU A 197 -41.58 -2.80 2.21
C GLU A 197 -40.22 -3.50 2.41
N ARG A 198 -39.27 -3.29 1.48
CA ARG A 198 -37.91 -3.82 1.64
C ARG A 198 -37.14 -3.13 2.76
N LEU A 199 -37.23 -1.80 2.88
CA LEU A 199 -36.62 -1.06 3.98
C LEU A 199 -37.19 -1.48 5.33
N ALA A 200 -38.49 -1.74 5.41
CA ALA A 200 -39.14 -2.28 6.60
C ALA A 200 -38.60 -3.69 6.96
N ARG A 201 -38.49 -4.59 5.97
CA ARG A 201 -37.89 -5.93 6.16
C ARG A 201 -36.41 -5.88 6.55
N ALA A 202 -35.63 -4.98 5.96
CA ALA A 202 -34.23 -4.79 6.31
C ALA A 202 -34.09 -4.25 7.73
N ARG A 203 -34.86 -3.21 8.10
CA ARG A 203 -34.91 -2.66 9.45
C ARG A 203 -35.34 -3.69 10.50
N ALA A 204 -36.31 -4.53 10.19
CA ALA A 204 -36.76 -5.61 11.08
C ALA A 204 -35.69 -6.68 11.33
N ARG A 205 -34.64 -6.74 10.50
CA ARG A 205 -33.57 -7.74 10.54
C ARG A 205 -32.25 -7.18 11.07
N VAL A 206 -32.20 -5.88 11.37
CA VAL A 206 -31.04 -5.24 12.02
C VAL A 206 -31.25 -5.30 13.52
N GLU A 207 -30.49 -6.16 14.20
CA GLU A 207 -30.35 -6.08 15.64
C GLU A 207 -29.40 -4.91 15.98
N LEU A 208 -29.98 -3.85 16.55
CA LEU A 208 -29.23 -2.72 17.08
C LEU A 208 -28.59 -3.14 18.41
N PHE A 209 -27.27 -3.26 18.46
CA PHE A 209 -26.56 -3.46 19.72
C PHE A 209 -26.70 -2.22 20.61
N GLY A 210 -27.63 -2.30 21.58
CA GLY A 210 -27.60 -1.58 22.84
C GLY A 210 -28.18 -0.16 22.88
N VAL A 211 -29.41 -0.04 23.39
CA VAL A 211 -29.77 1.07 24.28
C VAL A 211 -30.44 0.45 25.51
N GLY A 212 -29.78 0.57 26.66
CA GLY A 212 -30.23 -0.02 27.91
C GLY A 212 -31.54 0.58 28.41
N SER A 213 -32.43 -0.27 28.91
CA SER A 213 -33.53 0.15 29.78
C SER A 213 -33.34 -0.51 31.15
N ALA A 214 -33.25 0.35 32.15
CA ALA A 214 -33.18 0.02 33.56
C ALA A 214 -34.40 -0.79 34.05
N GLY A 215 -34.14 -1.63 35.06
CA GLY A 215 -35.08 -1.89 36.15
C GLY A 215 -35.96 -3.13 36.03
N ARG A 216 -35.57 -4.20 36.73
CA ARG A 216 -36.45 -4.89 37.71
C ARG A 216 -35.64 -5.79 38.63
N ALA A 217 -35.95 -5.66 39.92
CA ALA A 217 -35.33 -6.31 41.06
C ALA A 217 -35.82 -7.75 41.27
N GLY A 218 -34.99 -8.58 41.92
CA GLY A 218 -35.41 -9.82 42.59
C GLY A 218 -34.24 -10.76 42.89
N PRO A 219 -34.23 -11.48 44.03
CA PRO A 219 -33.03 -11.63 44.88
C PRO A 219 -32.45 -13.06 44.93
N GLY A 220 -31.22 -13.20 45.45
CA GLY A 220 -30.84 -14.40 46.20
C GLY A 220 -29.48 -15.03 45.91
N ALA A 221 -28.65 -15.02 46.95
CA ALA A 221 -27.76 -16.10 47.39
C ALA A 221 -26.35 -16.29 46.76
N ALA A 222 -25.38 -15.98 47.62
CA ALA A 222 -24.21 -16.78 47.98
C ALA A 222 -23.01 -16.91 47.01
N ALA A 223 -21.92 -16.23 47.39
CA ALA A 223 -20.54 -16.69 47.20
C ALA A 223 -20.23 -17.85 48.19
N PRO A 224 -19.21 -18.70 47.99
CA PRO A 224 -17.79 -18.32 48.16
C PRO A 224 -16.83 -18.99 47.13
N ALA A 225 -15.76 -18.32 46.66
CA ALA A 225 -14.36 -18.29 47.16
C ALA A 225 -13.43 -19.43 46.68
N HIS A 226 -12.14 -19.09 46.55
CA HIS A 226 -10.93 -19.96 46.51
C HIS A 226 -10.66 -20.70 45.16
N VAL A 227 -9.46 -20.85 44.57
CA VAL A 227 -8.01 -20.80 44.90
C VAL A 227 -7.27 -20.57 43.56
N ALA A 228 -6.38 -19.58 43.39
CA ALA A 228 -4.90 -19.64 43.34
C ALA A 228 -4.20 -20.76 42.52
N ASN A 229 -3.06 -20.36 41.92
CA ASN A 229 -1.92 -21.15 41.41
C ASN A 229 -2.11 -21.94 40.10
N ALA A 230 -1.09 -22.14 39.27
CA ALA A 230 0.27 -21.61 39.14
C ALA A 230 0.84 -22.13 37.79
N ALA A 231 1.91 -21.49 37.30
CA ALA A 231 3.18 -22.05 36.76
C ALA A 231 3.15 -23.36 35.92
N ALA A 232 4.00 -23.64 34.94
CA ALA A 232 5.25 -23.09 34.42
C ALA A 232 5.64 -23.91 33.15
N ASN A 233 6.49 -23.30 32.32
CA ASN A 233 7.61 -23.84 31.53
C ASN A 233 7.69 -25.32 31.09
N ALA A 234 8.07 -25.49 29.82
CA ALA A 234 9.24 -26.29 29.38
C ALA A 234 9.62 -25.86 27.95
N ALA A 235 10.81 -25.25 27.74
CA ALA A 235 12.07 -25.89 27.29
C ALA A 235 12.06 -26.26 25.79
N ALA A 236 12.81 -25.65 24.86
CA ALA A 236 14.25 -25.37 24.72
C ALA A 236 14.95 -26.32 23.72
N GLN A 237 15.95 -25.76 23.03
CA GLN A 237 17.04 -26.34 22.20
C GLN A 237 16.75 -26.45 20.69
N ALA A 238 17.34 -25.56 19.87
CA ALA A 238 18.74 -25.53 19.34
C ALA A 238 18.90 -26.49 18.15
N THR A 239 19.35 -26.06 16.96
CA THR A 239 20.78 -25.94 16.62
C THR A 239 20.96 -25.27 15.24
N GLN A 240 22.11 -24.61 15.08
CA GLN A 240 22.68 -23.89 13.93
C GLN A 240 22.93 -24.77 12.68
N ILE A 241 23.08 -24.15 11.49
CA ILE A 241 24.26 -24.26 10.60
C ILE A 241 24.19 -23.23 9.43
N SER A 242 25.27 -22.43 9.37
CA SER A 242 26.04 -21.86 8.25
C SER A 242 25.47 -21.57 6.84
N GLN A 243 25.54 -20.27 6.50
CA GLN A 243 26.10 -19.59 5.32
C GLN A 243 26.09 -20.25 3.91
N SER A 244 25.51 -19.52 2.95
CA SER A 244 26.17 -19.18 1.68
C SER A 244 25.51 -17.94 1.05
N GLN A 245 26.32 -17.00 0.56
CA GLN A 245 25.89 -15.80 -0.18
C GLN A 245 25.40 -16.16 -1.58
N PRO A 246 24.49 -15.36 -2.17
CA PRO A 246 24.53 -15.18 -3.61
C PRO A 246 24.61 -13.73 -4.06
N GLN A 247 25.25 -13.63 -5.22
CA GLN A 247 25.66 -12.48 -6.00
C GLN A 247 24.50 -11.58 -6.45
N SER A 248 24.84 -10.34 -6.80
CA SER A 248 23.92 -9.26 -7.15
C SER A 248 23.09 -9.57 -8.41
N ALA A 249 21.81 -9.85 -8.19
CA ALA A 249 20.82 -9.99 -9.26
C ALA A 249 20.39 -8.61 -9.79
N ARG A 250 20.17 -8.55 -11.11
CA ARG A 250 19.63 -7.38 -11.82
C ARG A 250 18.24 -6.99 -11.28
N PRO A 251 17.86 -5.70 -11.26
CA PRO A 251 16.58 -5.28 -10.71
C PRO A 251 15.42 -5.82 -11.56
N ARG A 252 14.58 -6.69 -10.98
CA ARG A 252 13.37 -7.25 -11.59
C ARG A 252 12.14 -6.68 -10.87
N ILE A 253 11.11 -6.29 -11.64
CA ILE A 253 9.75 -6.16 -11.11
C ILE A 253 9.12 -7.54 -11.23
N GLU A 254 8.66 -8.10 -10.11
CA GLU A 254 8.00 -9.41 -10.11
C GLU A 254 6.49 -9.23 -9.98
N LEU A 255 5.74 -9.87 -10.88
CA LEU A 255 4.28 -9.88 -10.80
C LEU A 255 3.84 -11.03 -9.89
N PHE A 256 2.97 -10.73 -8.91
CA PHE A 256 2.41 -11.75 -8.02
C PHE A 256 1.75 -12.88 -8.82
N GLY A 257 2.26 -14.11 -8.68
CA GLY A 257 1.62 -15.32 -9.22
C GLY A 257 2.12 -15.79 -10.60
N SER A 258 3.26 -15.33 -11.10
CA SER A 258 3.90 -15.96 -12.26
C SER A 258 4.72 -17.20 -11.83
N SER A 259 4.04 -18.32 -11.62
CA SER A 259 4.71 -19.62 -11.55
C SER A 259 5.19 -20.00 -12.95
N VAL A 260 6.48 -19.81 -13.22
CA VAL A 260 7.09 -20.39 -14.42
C VAL A 260 7.59 -21.78 -14.03
N SER A 261 6.92 -22.80 -14.57
CA SER A 261 7.35 -24.20 -14.53
C SER A 261 8.76 -24.31 -15.12
N SER A 262 9.69 -24.89 -14.37
CA SER A 262 11.01 -25.26 -14.86
C SER A 262 10.97 -26.67 -15.47
N ALA A 263 11.14 -26.76 -16.79
CA ALA A 263 11.61 -28.00 -17.43
C ALA A 263 12.27 -27.73 -18.79
N LEU A 264 13.57 -28.00 -18.82
CA LEU A 264 14.43 -28.52 -19.90
C LEU A 264 14.77 -27.70 -21.18
N ARG A 265 16.04 -27.27 -21.18
CA ARG A 265 17.16 -27.56 -22.12
C ARG A 265 17.10 -27.15 -23.61
N ALA A 266 18.02 -26.21 -23.89
CA ALA A 266 19.20 -26.31 -24.77
C ALA A 266 19.11 -26.00 -26.29
N SER A 267 20.20 -25.35 -26.76
CA SER A 267 20.55 -24.88 -28.12
C SER A 267 19.75 -23.67 -28.59
N GLY A 268 20.29 -22.62 -29.20
CA GLY A 268 21.63 -22.25 -29.66
C GLY A 268 21.44 -21.01 -30.55
N GLN A 269 22.48 -20.18 -30.65
CA GLN A 269 22.70 -19.15 -31.68
C GLN A 269 21.92 -17.82 -31.62
N ASP A 270 22.70 -16.76 -31.45
CA ASP A 270 22.70 -15.45 -32.14
C ASP A 270 21.48 -15.08 -33.01
N ASN A 271 20.81 -13.98 -32.72
CA ASN A 271 21.12 -12.67 -33.34
C ASN A 271 20.17 -11.56 -32.87
N ALA A 272 20.69 -10.34 -32.83
CA ALA A 272 19.93 -9.11 -32.71
C ALA A 272 18.98 -8.88 -33.90
N ARG A 273 17.83 -8.23 -33.66
CA ARG A 273 17.31 -7.13 -34.50
C ARG A 273 16.05 -6.48 -33.91
N THR A 274 16.06 -5.16 -34.03
CA THR A 274 15.00 -4.17 -33.79
C THR A 274 13.94 -4.16 -34.91
N VAL A 275 12.89 -3.35 -34.64
CA VAL A 275 11.93 -2.61 -35.51
C VAL A 275 10.62 -3.23 -36.01
N GLU A 276 9.56 -2.44 -35.71
CA GLU A 276 8.36 -2.05 -36.48
C GLU A 276 7.14 -2.98 -36.68
N GLU A 277 6.01 -2.44 -36.21
CA GLU A 277 4.66 -2.36 -36.81
C GLU A 277 4.03 -3.61 -37.46
N ALA A 278 3.02 -4.15 -36.77
CA ALA A 278 1.66 -4.42 -37.26
C ALA A 278 0.71 -4.63 -36.07
#